data_AF-R2RZC1-F1
#
_entry.id   AF-R2RZC1-F1
#
_cell.length_a   1.000
_cell.length_b   1.000
_cell.length_c   1.000
_cell.angle_alpha   90.00
_cell.angle_beta   90.00
_cell.angle_gamma   90.00
#
_symmetry.space_group_name_H-M   'P 1'
#
loop_
_entity.id
_entity.type
_entity.pdbx_description
1 polymer ?
#
loop_
_entity_poly.entity_id
_entity_poly.type
_entity_poly.pdbx_seq_one_letter_code
_entity_poly.pdbx_strand_id
1 'polypeptide(L)'
;MKIFRIFLHFIQLGLVYVIYLMDDLYKNHLGFMRNVSYYSHKVEASKFGSKLFLLPLLLVVFAIILVVRKRTVESLILILLGLLFLIWQMIFSLATTPIYYLVSGILCLGFLLQMVIVLLKRG
;
A
#
# COMPACT_ATOMS: atom_id res chain seq x y z
N MET A 1 -24.44 -0.01 -7.25
CA MET A 1 -22.98 -0.20 -7.02
C MET A 1 -22.07 0.88 -7.65
N LYS A 2 -22.49 1.65 -8.67
CA LYS A 2 -21.64 2.71 -9.26
C LYS A 2 -21.23 3.78 -8.23
N ILE A 3 -22.17 4.28 -7.43
CA ILE A 3 -21.93 5.30 -6.39
C ILE A 3 -20.91 4.82 -5.34
N PHE A 4 -21.04 3.57 -4.89
CA PHE A 4 -20.09 2.98 -3.95
C PHE A 4 -18.66 2.88 -4.52
N ARG A 5 -18.50 2.50 -5.79
CA ARG A 5 -17.17 2.48 -6.43
C ARG A 5 -16.56 3.88 -6.55
N ILE A 6 -17.38 4.89 -6.88
CA ILE A 6 -16.93 6.29 -6.91
C ILE A 6 -16.45 6.72 -5.52
N PHE A 7 -17.20 6.38 -4.46
CA PHE A 7 -16.79 6.64 -3.09
C PHE A 7 -15.46 5.97 -2.72
N LEU A 8 -15.25 4.71 -3.12
CA LEU A 8 -13.97 4.03 -2.91
C LEU A 8 -12.79 4.72 -3.64
N HIS A 9 -13.01 5.27 -4.83
CA HIS A 9 -11.99 6.09 -5.50
C HIS A 9 -11.70 7.40 -4.78
N PHE A 10 -12.70 8.06 -4.20
CA PHE A 10 -12.48 9.24 -3.35
C PHE A 10 -11.65 8.90 -2.11
N ILE A 11 -11.89 7.75 -1.49
CA ILE A 11 -11.05 7.27 -0.37
C ILE A 11 -9.60 7.08 -0.86
N GLN A 12 -9.39 6.46 -2.02
CA GLN A 12 -8.04 6.28 -2.58
C GLN A 12 -7.31 7.61 -2.79
N LEU A 13 -8.00 8.63 -3.30
CA LEU A 13 -7.44 9.98 -3.45
C LEU A 13 -7.10 10.60 -2.08
N GLY A 14 -8.00 10.47 -1.10
CA GLY A 14 -7.75 10.93 0.26
C GLY A 14 -6.52 10.27 0.89
N LEU A 15 -6.31 8.97 0.66
CA LEU A 15 -5.14 8.25 1.15
C LEU A 15 -3.83 8.77 0.55
N VAL A 16 -3.82 9.07 -0.75
CA VAL A 16 -2.64 9.69 -1.39
C VAL A 16 -2.36 11.06 -0.80
N TYR A 17 -3.40 11.86 -0.54
CA TYR A 17 -3.24 13.16 0.10
C TYR A 17 -2.69 13.07 1.53
N VAL A 18 -3.08 12.05 2.29
CA VAL A 18 -2.54 11.79 3.65
C VAL A 18 -1.03 11.53 3.63
N ILE A 19 -0.50 10.86 2.60
CA ILE A 19 0.97 10.67 2.46
C ILE A 19 1.68 12.03 2.44
N TYR A 20 1.16 12.96 1.63
CA TYR A 20 1.73 14.30 1.49
C TYR A 20 1.66 15.09 2.81
N LEU A 21 0.50 15.09 3.47
CA LEU A 21 0.30 15.85 4.71
C LEU A 21 1.18 15.34 5.88
N MET A 22 1.40 14.03 5.94
CA MET A 22 2.09 13.41 7.06
C MET A 22 3.62 13.43 6.96
N ASP A 23 4.19 13.66 5.77
CA ASP A 23 5.64 13.76 5.61
C ASP A 23 6.23 14.87 6.48
N ASP A 24 5.61 16.05 6.49
CA ASP A 24 6.05 17.18 7.32
C ASP A 24 5.78 16.96 8.82
N LEU A 25 4.68 16.30 9.17
CA LEU A 25 4.38 16.00 10.58
C LEU A 25 5.41 15.02 11.17
N TYR A 26 5.79 14.00 10.42
CA TYR A 26 6.69 12.94 10.88
C TYR A 26 8.12 13.44 11.06
N LYS A 27 8.58 14.39 10.23
CA LYS A 27 9.90 15.02 10.35
C LYS A 27 10.05 15.86 11.63
N ASN A 28 8.95 16.39 12.16
CA ASN A 28 8.99 17.34 13.28
C ASN A 28 8.74 16.70 14.68
N HIS A 29 8.41 15.41 14.75
CA HIS A 29 8.14 14.72 16.02
C HIS A 29 9.19 13.65 16.37
N LEU A 30 10.28 14.08 17.02
CA LEU A 30 11.39 13.24 17.52
C LEU A 30 10.94 12.01 18.34
N GLY A 31 9.95 12.16 19.22
CA GLY A 31 9.43 11.06 20.04
C GLY A 31 8.74 9.97 19.21
N PHE A 32 8.05 10.38 18.14
CA PHE A 32 7.40 9.47 17.22
C PHE A 32 8.44 8.67 16.41
N MET A 33 9.47 9.34 15.88
CA MET A 33 10.58 8.71 15.16
C MET A 33 11.32 7.66 15.99
N ARG A 34 11.62 7.95 17.27
CA ARG A 34 12.26 6.98 18.17
C ARG A 34 11.41 5.73 18.38
N ASN A 35 10.10 5.90 18.57
CA ASN A 35 9.20 4.77 18.77
C ASN A 35 9.09 3.92 17.50
N VAL A 36 8.91 4.54 16.33
CA VAL A 36 8.82 3.81 15.06
C VAL A 36 10.11 3.05 14.77
N SER A 37 11.28 3.66 14.98
CA SER A 37 12.57 2.98 14.84
C SER A 37 12.71 1.78 15.80
N TYR A 38 12.33 1.94 17.07
CA TYR A 38 12.36 0.85 18.04
C TYR A 38 11.46 -0.32 17.65
N TYR A 39 10.23 -0.05 17.18
CA TYR A 39 9.33 -1.09 16.72
C TYR A 39 9.78 -1.71 15.39
N SER A 40 10.38 -0.92 14.48
CA SER A 40 10.95 -1.39 13.21
C SER A 40 11.93 -2.53 13.44
N HIS A 41 12.90 -2.33 14.34
CA HIS A 41 13.89 -3.36 14.66
C HIS A 41 13.27 -4.63 15.26
N LYS A 42 12.24 -4.49 16.11
CA LYS A 42 11.51 -5.65 16.63
C LYS A 42 10.76 -6.41 15.54
N VAL A 43 10.17 -5.69 14.59
CA VAL A 43 9.47 -6.30 13.45
C VAL A 43 10.48 -7.01 12.56
N GLU A 44 11.57 -6.35 12.16
CA GLU A 44 12.62 -6.94 11.32
C GLU A 44 13.22 -8.21 11.93
N ALA A 45 13.48 -8.21 13.24
CA ALA A 45 14.00 -9.38 13.96
C ALA A 45 12.97 -10.51 14.11
N SER A 46 11.69 -10.25 13.87
CA SER A 46 10.65 -11.27 13.96
C SER A 46 10.62 -12.18 12.72
N LYS A 47 10.19 -13.44 12.91
CA LYS A 47 10.03 -14.43 11.81
C LYS A 47 9.09 -13.96 10.70
N PHE A 48 8.09 -13.14 11.05
CA PHE A 48 7.11 -12.62 10.12
C PHE A 48 7.59 -11.32 9.45
N GLY A 49 8.15 -10.39 10.22
CA GLY A 49 8.58 -9.09 9.73
C GLY A 49 9.72 -9.16 8.72
N SER A 50 10.69 -10.05 8.93
CA SER A 50 11.75 -10.37 7.96
C SER A 50 11.25 -10.85 6.59
N LYS A 51 9.97 -11.23 6.48
CA LYS A 51 9.33 -11.72 5.25
C LYS A 51 8.24 -10.78 4.73
N LEU A 52 8.05 -9.60 5.33
CA LEU A 52 6.99 -8.66 4.91
C LEU A 52 7.10 -8.23 3.45
N PHE A 53 8.31 -8.19 2.88
CA PHE A 53 8.53 -7.91 1.47
C PHE A 53 7.87 -8.93 0.52
N LEU A 54 7.53 -10.14 0.99
CA LEU A 54 6.81 -11.13 0.19
C LEU A 54 5.33 -10.79 0.02
N LEU A 55 4.75 -9.99 0.91
CA LEU A 55 3.34 -9.59 0.82
C LEU A 55 3.02 -8.87 -0.50
N PRO A 56 3.69 -7.75 -0.87
CA PRO A 56 3.41 -7.09 -2.14
C PRO A 56 3.65 -8.01 -3.36
N LEU A 57 4.64 -8.91 -3.28
CA LEU A 57 4.88 -9.89 -4.34
C LEU A 57 3.66 -10.82 -4.54
N LEU A 58 3.12 -11.37 -3.44
CA LEU A 58 1.91 -12.20 -3.48
C LEU A 58 0.71 -11.42 -4.03
N LEU A 59 0.56 -10.16 -3.62
CA LEU A 59 -0.52 -9.30 -4.11
C LEU A 59 -0.41 -9.03 -5.62
N VAL A 60 0.80 -8.81 -6.15
CA VAL A 60 1.03 -8.66 -7.60
C VAL A 60 0.65 -9.94 -8.35
N VAL A 61 1.06 -11.11 -7.86
CA VAL A 61 0.68 -12.40 -8.47
C VAL A 61 -0.85 -12.54 -8.50
N PHE A 62 -1.52 -12.23 -7.41
CA PHE A 62 -2.99 -12.27 -7.35
C PHE A 62 -3.64 -11.26 -8.32
N ALA A 63 -3.09 -10.05 -8.43
CA ALA A 63 -3.57 -9.04 -9.37
C ALA A 63 -3.43 -9.50 -10.83
N ILE A 64 -2.32 -10.16 -11.18
CA ILE A 64 -2.11 -10.75 -12.52
C ILE A 64 -3.19 -11.78 -12.83
N ILE A 65 -3.47 -12.69 -11.89
CA ILE A 65 -4.54 -13.70 -12.05
C ILE A 65 -5.90 -13.02 -12.30
N LEU A 66 -6.21 -11.97 -11.54
CA LEU A 66 -7.45 -11.21 -11.72
C LEU A 66 -7.52 -10.49 -13.07
N VAL A 67 -6.42 -9.92 -13.57
CA VAL A 67 -6.38 -9.28 -14.89
C VAL A 67 -6.65 -10.28 -16.00
N VAL A 68 -6.01 -11.46 -15.96
CA VAL A 68 -6.22 -12.50 -16.98
C VAL A 68 -7.70 -12.89 -17.05
N ARG A 69 -8.39 -12.95 -15.90
CA ARG A 69 -9.79 -13.34 -15.79
C ARG A 69 -10.79 -12.23 -16.14
N LYS A 70 -10.54 -10.98 -15.73
CA LYS A 70 -11.50 -9.87 -15.84
C LYS A 70 -11.23 -8.94 -17.02
N ARG A 71 -9.96 -8.74 -17.39
CA ARG A 71 -9.51 -7.85 -18.49
C ARG A 71 -10.16 -6.46 -18.48
N THR A 72 -10.29 -5.86 -17.30
CA THR A 72 -10.85 -4.51 -17.11
C THR A 72 -9.76 -3.49 -16.81
N VAL A 73 -10.03 -2.22 -17.08
CA VAL A 73 -9.12 -1.10 -16.72
C VAL A 73 -8.81 -1.11 -15.22
N GLU A 74 -9.79 -1.41 -14.38
CA GLU A 74 -9.65 -1.47 -12.92
C GLU A 74 -8.69 -2.58 -12.49
N SER A 75 -8.68 -3.69 -13.22
CA SER A 75 -7.73 -4.77 -12.96
C SER A 75 -6.30 -4.39 -13.39
N LEU A 76 -6.14 -3.58 -14.43
CA LEU A 76 -4.82 -3.01 -14.79
C LEU A 76 -4.33 -2.03 -13.70
N ILE A 77 -5.21 -1.18 -13.19
CA ILE A 77 -4.90 -0.28 -12.06
C ILE A 77 -4.48 -1.08 -10.82
N LEU A 78 -5.12 -2.24 -10.58
CA LEU A 78 -4.73 -3.14 -9.47
C LEU A 78 -3.30 -3.66 -9.62
N ILE A 79 -2.89 -4.07 -10.82
CA ILE A 79 -1.50 -4.48 -11.09
C ILE A 79 -0.55 -3.31 -10.82
N LEU A 80 -0.87 -2.12 -11.34
CA LEU A 80 -0.02 -0.93 -11.16
C LEU A 80 0.18 -0.58 -9.68
N LEU A 81 -0.88 -0.62 -8.87
CA LEU A 81 -0.79 -0.43 -7.42
C LEU A 81 0.05 -1.51 -6.74
N GLY A 82 -0.11 -2.77 -7.15
CA GLY A 82 0.70 -3.87 -6.62
C GLY A 82 2.19 -3.69 -6.94
N LEU A 83 2.52 -3.30 -8.17
CA LEU A 83 3.89 -3.03 -8.60
C LEU A 83 4.48 -1.83 -7.86
N LEU A 84 3.71 -0.74 -7.70
CA LEU A 84 4.13 0.42 -6.92
C LEU A 84 4.44 0.03 -5.47
N PHE A 85 3.60 -0.80 -4.86
CA PHE A 85 3.83 -1.29 -3.50
C PHE A 85 5.07 -2.18 -3.41
N LEU A 86 5.29 -3.06 -4.39
CA LEU A 86 6.49 -3.89 -4.44
C LEU A 86 7.76 -3.06 -4.59
N ILE A 87 7.76 -2.08 -5.50
CA ILE A 87 8.88 -1.15 -5.70
C ILE A 87 9.15 -0.37 -4.41
N TRP A 88 8.11 0.14 -3.75
CA TRP A 88 8.24 0.85 -2.47
C TRP A 88 8.96 0.01 -1.41
N GLN A 89 8.54 -1.26 -1.26
CA GLN A 89 9.10 -2.18 -0.28
C GLN A 89 10.54 -2.63 -0.59
N MET A 90 10.94 -2.62 -1.87
CA MET A 90 12.29 -3.03 -2.29
C MET A 90 13.30 -1.89 -2.29
N ILE A 91 12.87 -0.67 -2.60
CA ILE A 91 13.78 0.49 -2.77
C ILE A 91 13.93 1.30 -1.49
N PHE A 92 12.84 1.46 -0.72
CA PHE A 92 12.82 2.33 0.44
C PHE A 92 12.89 1.54 1.74
N SER A 93 13.36 2.20 2.80
CA SER A 93 13.39 1.67 4.15
C SER A 93 13.06 2.79 5.14
N LEU A 94 12.83 2.44 6.40
CA LEU A 94 12.64 3.45 7.45
C LEU A 94 13.87 4.37 7.58
N ALA A 95 15.08 3.84 7.33
CA ALA A 95 16.32 4.62 7.41
C ALA A 95 16.40 5.70 6.33
N THR A 96 15.86 5.44 5.14
CA THR A 96 15.86 6.39 4.02
C THR A 96 14.61 7.25 3.97
N THR A 97 13.50 6.81 4.57
CA THR A 97 12.22 7.51 4.53
C THR A 97 11.45 7.37 5.85
N PRO A 98 11.32 8.45 6.64
CA PRO A 98 10.60 8.46 7.93
C PRO A 98 9.15 7.95 7.87
N ILE A 99 8.46 8.20 6.77
CA ILE A 99 7.07 7.78 6.54
C ILE A 99 6.94 6.37 5.92
N TYR A 100 8.01 5.58 5.90
CA TYR A 100 8.06 4.26 5.24
C TYR A 100 6.87 3.35 5.54
N TYR A 101 6.54 3.17 6.81
CA TYR A 101 5.43 2.31 7.24
C TYR A 101 4.06 2.91 6.95
N LEU A 102 3.94 4.24 6.98
CA LEU A 102 2.70 4.93 6.63
C LEU A 102 2.38 4.72 5.15
N VAL A 103 3.35 4.96 4.26
CA VAL A 103 3.20 4.75 2.82
C VAL A 103 2.92 3.28 2.52
N SER A 104 3.62 2.36 3.18
CA SER A 104 3.38 0.91 3.03
C SER A 104 1.95 0.52 3.43
N GLY A 105 1.44 1.06 4.54
CA GLY A 105 0.07 0.83 5.00
C GLY A 105 -0.96 1.41 4.02
N ILE A 106 -0.72 2.61 3.51
CA ILE A 106 -1.59 3.27 2.53
C ILE A 106 -1.62 2.53 1.20
N LEU A 107 -0.46 2.08 0.69
CA LEU A 107 -0.39 1.31 -0.55
C LEU A 107 -1.10 -0.04 -0.40
N CYS A 108 -0.94 -0.72 0.74
CA CYS A 108 -1.68 -1.95 1.06
C CYS A 108 -3.20 -1.70 1.07
N LEU A 109 -3.65 -0.67 1.79
CA LEU A 109 -5.08 -0.35 1.89
C LEU A 109 -5.66 0.10 0.53
N GLY A 110 -4.92 0.91 -0.22
CA GLY A 110 -5.28 1.32 -1.58
C GLY A 110 -5.43 0.13 -2.53
N PHE A 111 -4.52 -0.85 -2.43
CA PHE A 111 -4.61 -2.12 -3.18
C PHE A 111 -5.88 -2.90 -2.80
N LEU A 112 -6.17 -3.05 -1.51
CA LEU A 112 -7.38 -3.76 -1.05
C LEU A 112 -8.66 -3.09 -1.53
N LEU A 113 -8.74 -1.75 -1.45
CA LEU A 113 -9.87 -0.99 -1.99
C LEU A 113 -10.01 -1.19 -3.50
N GLN A 114 -8.90 -1.16 -4.25
CA GLN A 114 -8.92 -1.40 -5.68
C GLN A 114 -9.37 -2.82 -6.01
N MET A 115 -8.94 -3.81 -5.22
CA MET A 115 -9.35 -5.19 -5.37
C MET A 115 -10.87 -5.34 -5.20
N VAL A 116 -11.45 -4.69 -4.18
CA VAL A 116 -12.91 -4.64 -4.00
C VAL A 116 -13.59 -4.04 -5.23
N ILE A 117 -13.08 -2.93 -5.77
CA ILE A 117 -13.63 -2.31 -6.99
C ILE A 117 -13.63 -3.29 -8.17
N VAL A 118 -12.52 -4.01 -8.40
CA VAL A 118 -12.38 -5.01 -9.46
C VAL A 118 -13.37 -6.16 -9.29
N LEU A 119 -13.53 -6.66 -8.07
CA LEU A 119 -14.46 -7.75 -7.77
C LEU A 119 -15.93 -7.33 -7.95
N LEU A 120 -16.26 -6.10 -7.58
CA LEU A 120 -17.60 -5.52 -7.72
C LEU A 120 -17.95 -5.11 -9.16
N LYS A 121 -16.95 -4.96 -10.04
CA LYS A 121 -17.21 -4.75 -11.47
C LYS A 121 -17.57 -6.08 -12.13
N ARG A 122 -18.81 -6.18 -12.62
CA ARG A 122 -19.19 -7.23 -13.57
C ARG A 122 -18.34 -7.02 -14.82
N GLY A 123 -17.57 -8.05 -15.17
CA GLY A 123 -16.74 -8.07 -16.38
C GLY A 123 -17.62 -8.26 -17.60
#